data_AF-H2B3T3-F1
#
_entry.id   AF-H2B3T3-F1
#
_cell.length_a   1.000
_cell.length_b   1.000
_cell.length_c   1.000
_cell.angle_alpha   90.00
_cell.angle_beta   90.00
_cell.angle_gamma   90.00
#
_symmetry.space_group_name_H-M   'P 1'
#
loop_
_entity.id
_entity.type
_entity.pdbx_description
1 polymer ?
#
loop_
_entity_poly.entity_id
_entity_poly.type
_entity_poly.pdbx_seq_one_letter_code
_entity_poly.pdbx_strand_id
1 'polypeptide(L)'
;DIGDIVRGKDLYIRNKREKDRLQSTLKRIFQKIYKNLMEDLTNSSSTKVAEAQTRYGSDKENYYQLREDWWDANRATVWKAITCGAAGGTYFRKTCGINDRWTEGNCRCPANIRVPTYFDYVPQYLR
;
A
#
# COMPACT_ATOMS: atom_id res chain seq x y z
N ASP A 1 -7.21 -7.27 -0.41
CA ASP A 1 -8.24 -6.24 -0.12
C ASP A 1 -7.74 -5.01 0.63
N ILE A 2 -6.95 -5.14 1.70
CA ILE A 2 -6.46 -3.97 2.48
C ILE A 2 -5.80 -2.92 1.56
N GLY A 3 -4.98 -3.35 0.60
CA GLY A 3 -4.37 -2.43 -0.38
C GLY A 3 -5.39 -1.68 -1.23
N ASP A 4 -6.51 -2.29 -1.60
CA ASP A 4 -7.56 -1.62 -2.38
C ASP A 4 -8.34 -0.62 -1.53
N ILE A 5 -8.58 -0.93 -0.25
CA ILE A 5 -9.20 0.00 0.69
C ILE A 5 -8.30 1.23 0.86
N VAL A 6 -7.01 1.02 1.11
CA VAL A 6 -6.02 2.10 1.27
C VAL A 6 -5.92 2.95 0.02
N ARG A 7 -5.99 2.35 -1.17
CA ARG A 7 -5.88 3.04 -2.47
C ARG A 7 -7.20 3.58 -3.03
N GLY A 8 -8.32 3.29 -2.38
CA GLY A 8 -9.65 3.73 -2.82
C GLY A 8 -10.23 2.92 -3.99
N LYS A 9 -9.69 1.73 -4.25
CA LYS A 9 -10.13 0.80 -5.31
C LYS A 9 -11.10 -0.29 -4.84
N ASP A 10 -11.42 -0.32 -3.55
CA ASP A 10 -12.28 -1.34 -2.97
C ASP A 10 -13.74 -1.24 -3.44
N LEU A 11 -14.29 -2.35 -3.91
CA LEU A 11 -15.62 -2.55 -4.49
C LEU A 11 -16.66 -3.05 -3.46
N TYR A 12 -16.35 -3.09 -2.16
CA TYR A 12 -17.33 -3.51 -1.15
C TYR A 12 -18.52 -2.53 -1.13
N ILE A 13 -19.76 -3.02 -1.27
CA ILE A 13 -20.96 -2.16 -1.40
C ILE A 13 -21.98 -2.39 -0.26
N ARG A 14 -21.84 -3.46 0.54
CA ARG A 14 -22.87 -3.85 1.52
C ARG A 14 -23.06 -2.86 2.67
N ASN A 15 -21.97 -2.34 3.26
CA ASN A 15 -22.05 -1.33 4.33
C ASN A 15 -21.56 0.04 3.84
N LYS A 16 -22.37 0.71 3.01
CA LYS A 16 -22.01 2.00 2.39
C LYS A 16 -21.61 3.05 3.43
N ARG A 17 -22.38 3.19 4.52
CA ARG A 17 -22.11 4.20 5.54
C ARG A 17 -20.74 4.03 6.21
N GLU A 18 -20.39 2.80 6.55
CA GLU A 18 -19.08 2.51 7.16
C GLU A 18 -17.94 2.69 6.16
N LYS A 19 -18.13 2.24 4.92
CA LYS A 19 -17.17 2.44 3.83
C LYS A 19 -16.92 3.94 3.59
N ASP A 20 -17.96 4.75 3.52
CA ASP A 20 -17.85 6.19 3.28
C ASP A 20 -17.15 6.89 4.44
N ARG A 21 -17.44 6.47 5.68
CA ARG A 21 -16.73 6.95 6.88
C ARG A 21 -15.25 6.59 6.86
N LEU A 22 -14.91 5.37 6.44
CA LEU A 22 -13.52 4.92 6.32
C LEU A 22 -12.80 5.68 5.21
N GLN A 23 -13.39 5.77 4.01
CA GLN A 23 -12.78 6.48 2.88
C GLN A 23 -12.64 7.98 3.14
N SER A 24 -13.61 8.64 3.76
CA SER A 24 -13.48 10.04 4.18
C SER A 24 -12.38 10.24 5.22
N THR A 25 -12.22 9.31 6.16
CA THR A 25 -11.11 9.32 7.12
C THR A 25 -9.76 9.19 6.42
N LEU A 26 -9.64 8.26 5.46
CA LEU A 26 -8.43 8.08 4.67
C LEU A 26 -8.12 9.32 3.82
N LYS A 27 -9.11 9.91 3.13
CA LYS A 27 -8.95 11.18 2.40
C LYS A 27 -8.36 12.27 3.29
N ARG A 28 -8.88 12.42 4.51
CA ARG A 28 -8.37 13.42 5.48
C ARG A 28 -6.94 13.13 5.93
N ILE A 29 -6.56 11.86 6.09
CA ILE A 29 -5.18 11.46 6.41
C ILE A 29 -4.26 11.80 5.25
N PHE A 30 -4.61 11.41 4.02
CA PHE A 30 -3.78 11.69 2.84
C PHE A 30 -3.68 13.17 2.49
N GLN A 31 -4.72 13.96 2.78
CA GLN A 31 -4.63 15.42 2.72
C GLN A 31 -3.56 15.97 3.68
N LYS A 32 -3.49 15.46 4.91
CA LYS A 32 -2.46 15.87 5.88
C LYS A 32 -1.06 15.41 5.43
N ILE A 33 -0.94 14.18 4.95
CA ILE A 33 0.33 13.65 4.41
C ILE A 33 0.82 14.52 3.25
N TYR A 34 -0.06 14.87 2.30
CA TYR A 34 0.30 15.74 1.18
C TYR A 34 0.76 17.12 1.65
N LYS A 35 0.03 17.75 2.58
CA LYS A 35 0.43 19.06 3.13
C LYS A 35 1.81 19.02 3.78
N ASN A 36 2.06 18.03 4.64
CA ASN A 36 3.35 17.86 5.30
C ASN A 36 4.47 17.59 4.28
N LEU A 37 4.22 16.73 3.29
CA LEU A 37 5.16 16.49 2.19
C LEU A 37 5.52 17.79 1.46
N MET A 38 4.53 18.60 1.12
CA MET A 38 4.77 19.87 0.42
C MET A 38 5.55 20.88 1.27
N GLU A 39 5.27 20.94 2.57
CA GLU A 39 5.99 21.77 3.54
C GLU A 39 7.46 21.34 3.67
N ASP A 40 7.70 20.05 3.89
CA ASP A 40 9.05 19.47 3.97
C ASP A 40 9.86 19.73 2.69
N LEU A 41 9.23 19.59 1.52
CA LEU A 41 9.87 19.84 0.23
C LEU A 41 10.16 21.32 -0.01
N THR A 42 9.28 22.22 0.44
CA THR A 42 9.46 23.67 0.30
C THR A 42 10.68 24.15 1.09
N ASN A 43 10.92 23.56 2.26
CA ASN A 43 12.12 23.82 3.07
C ASN A 43 13.40 23.21 2.46
N SER A 44 13.28 22.29 1.49
CA SER A 44 14.41 21.54 0.93
C SER A 44 14.82 21.97 -0.48
N SER A 45 13.88 22.03 -1.44
CA SER A 45 14.18 22.27 -2.86
C SER A 45 12.93 22.63 -3.66
N SER A 46 12.97 23.78 -4.36
CA SER A 46 11.90 24.22 -5.26
C SER A 46 11.65 23.26 -6.43
N THR A 47 12.68 22.56 -6.92
CA THR A 47 12.54 21.56 -7.99
C THR A 47 11.68 20.38 -7.54
N LYS A 48 11.92 19.86 -6.32
CA LYS A 48 11.14 18.74 -5.78
C LYS A 48 9.69 19.12 -5.49
N VAL A 49 9.43 20.37 -5.11
CA VAL A 49 8.06 20.90 -4.96
C VAL A 49 7.31 20.83 -6.29
N ALA A 50 7.94 21.26 -7.39
CA ALA A 50 7.33 21.20 -8.72
C ALA A 50 7.08 19.77 -9.20
N GLU A 51 8.02 18.85 -8.95
CA GLU A 51 7.87 17.42 -9.26
C GLU A 51 6.71 16.79 -8.47
N ALA A 52 6.63 17.05 -7.16
CA ALA A 52 5.56 16.53 -6.31
C ALA A 52 4.19 17.11 -6.69
N GLN A 53 4.11 18.39 -7.03
CA GLN A 53 2.87 18.99 -7.56
C GLN A 53 2.48 18.41 -8.92
N THR A 54 3.44 18.14 -9.79
CA THR A 54 3.16 17.50 -11.09
C THR A 54 2.64 16.09 -10.89
N ARG A 55 3.23 15.34 -9.95
CA ARG A 55 2.87 13.93 -9.70
C ARG A 55 1.60 13.75 -8.88
N TYR A 56 1.27 14.65 -7.96
CA TYR A 56 0.16 14.48 -7.01
C TYR A 56 -0.87 15.62 -7.02
N GLY A 57 -0.59 16.73 -7.70
CA GLY A 57 -1.42 17.94 -7.65
C GLY A 57 -2.65 17.91 -8.56
N SER A 58 -2.77 16.91 -9.44
CA SER A 58 -3.91 16.71 -10.34
C SER A 58 -5.17 16.24 -9.60
N ASP A 59 -5.00 15.46 -8.53
CA ASP A 59 -6.09 14.94 -7.70
C ASP A 59 -5.90 15.35 -6.23
N LYS A 60 -6.51 16.48 -5.86
CA LYS A 60 -6.49 17.02 -4.50
C LYS A 60 -7.67 16.56 -3.64
N GLU A 61 -8.58 15.77 -4.21
CA GLU A 61 -9.77 15.30 -3.50
C GLU A 61 -9.57 13.89 -2.96
N ASN A 62 -9.04 12.99 -3.79
CA ASN A 62 -8.92 11.57 -3.48
C ASN A 62 -7.46 11.13 -3.26
N TYR A 63 -6.50 11.90 -3.77
CA TYR A 63 -5.06 11.65 -3.67
C TYR A 63 -4.64 10.28 -4.24
N TYR A 64 -5.29 9.79 -5.30
CA TYR A 64 -5.09 8.41 -5.77
C TYR A 64 -3.62 8.07 -6.05
N GLN A 65 -2.88 8.95 -6.75
CA GLN A 65 -1.46 8.73 -7.06
C GLN A 65 -0.61 8.65 -5.79
N LEU A 66 -0.85 9.53 -4.81
CA LEU A 66 -0.15 9.51 -3.52
C LEU A 66 -0.49 8.24 -2.72
N ARG A 67 -1.75 7.76 -2.79
CA ARG A 67 -2.20 6.54 -2.10
C ARG A 67 -1.58 5.29 -2.70
N GLU A 68 -1.43 5.23 -4.03
CA GLU A 68 -0.73 4.15 -4.73
C GLU A 68 0.75 4.10 -4.35
N ASP A 69 1.45 5.24 -4.45
CA ASP A 69 2.87 5.31 -4.11
C ASP A 69 3.12 5.03 -2.62
N TRP A 70 2.23 5.49 -1.73
CA TRP A 70 2.30 5.16 -0.30
C TRP A 70 2.13 3.67 -0.07
N TRP A 71 1.20 3.01 -0.76
CA TRP A 71 1.04 1.56 -0.64
C TRP A 71 2.28 0.82 -1.13
N ASP A 72 2.83 1.20 -2.29
CA ASP A 72 4.03 0.58 -2.84
C ASP A 72 5.23 0.69 -1.89
N ALA A 73 5.41 1.86 -1.28
CA ALA A 73 6.48 2.10 -0.29
C ALA A 73 6.30 1.31 1.02
N ASN A 74 5.06 1.02 1.44
CA ASN A 74 4.77 0.46 2.77
C ASN A 74 4.28 -0.99 2.76
N ARG A 75 3.93 -1.57 1.59
CA ARG A 75 3.33 -2.91 1.49
C ARG A 75 4.17 -4.02 2.11
N ALA A 76 5.50 -3.91 2.07
CA ALA A 76 6.41 -4.87 2.71
C ALA A 76 6.26 -4.86 4.24
N THR A 77 6.18 -3.67 4.83
CA THR A 77 5.97 -3.49 6.28
C THR A 77 4.58 -3.96 6.69
N VAL A 78 3.55 -3.63 5.91
CA VAL A 78 2.18 -4.10 6.14
C VAL A 78 2.12 -5.63 6.08
N TRP A 79 2.76 -6.26 5.10
CA TRP A 79 2.84 -7.72 5.00
C TRP A 79 3.56 -8.34 6.21
N LYS A 80 4.66 -7.74 6.66
CA LYS A 80 5.37 -8.18 7.86
C LYS A 80 4.47 -8.17 9.09
N ALA A 81 3.63 -7.15 9.24
CA ALA A 81 2.67 -7.04 10.33
C ALA A 81 1.55 -8.10 10.23
N ILE A 82 0.95 -8.29 9.04
CA ILE A 82 -0.09 -9.30 8.80
C ILE A 82 0.42 -10.72 9.09
N THR A 83 1.67 -11.01 8.72
CA THR A 83 2.29 -12.32 8.93
C THR A 83 2.92 -12.48 10.32
N CYS A 84 2.82 -11.47 11.18
CA CYS A 84 3.34 -11.55 12.54
C CYS A 84 2.47 -12.49 13.38
N GLY A 85 3.06 -13.59 13.87
CA GLY A 85 2.34 -14.59 14.67
C GLY A 85 1.57 -15.63 13.84
N ALA A 86 1.69 -15.62 12.51
CA ALA A 86 1.19 -16.71 11.68
C ALA A 86 2.00 -17.98 11.98
N ALA A 87 1.32 -19.05 12.42
CA ALA A 87 1.92 -20.33 12.80
C ALA A 87 2.37 -21.17 11.57
N GLY A 88 3.14 -20.55 10.68
CA GLY A 88 3.73 -21.21 9.52
C GLY A 88 2.75 -21.62 8.43
N GLY A 89 1.97 -20.67 7.91
CA GLY A 89 1.17 -20.88 6.71
C GLY A 89 2.04 -20.96 5.45
N THR A 90 1.77 -21.93 4.57
CA THR A 90 2.41 -21.99 3.26
C THR A 90 1.70 -21.04 2.30
N TYR A 91 2.43 -20.05 1.77
CA TYR A 91 1.93 -19.28 0.63
C TYR A 91 2.18 -20.09 -0.64
N PHE A 92 1.11 -20.53 -1.31
CA PHE A 92 1.15 -21.56 -2.35
C PHE A 92 1.93 -21.19 -3.64
N ARG A 93 2.38 -19.94 -3.79
CA ARG A 93 3.32 -19.57 -4.87
C ARG A 93 4.75 -19.75 -4.39
N LYS A 94 5.47 -20.71 -5.00
CA LYS A 94 6.92 -20.89 -4.85
C LYS A 94 7.63 -19.54 -5.03
N THR A 95 8.15 -18.94 -3.96
CA THR A 95 9.03 -17.76 -4.07
C THR A 95 10.14 -17.81 -3.02
N CYS A 96 11.35 -17.41 -3.46
CA CYS A 96 12.65 -17.29 -2.78
C CYS A 96 12.84 -17.94 -1.39
N GLY A 97 13.24 -19.20 -1.39
CA GLY A 97 14.28 -19.72 -0.50
C GLY A 97 15.67 -19.59 -1.14
N ILE A 98 16.73 -19.96 -0.40
CA ILE A 98 18.08 -20.11 -0.97
C ILE A 98 18.01 -21.19 -2.06
N ASN A 99 18.56 -20.90 -3.25
CA ASN A 99 18.59 -21.84 -4.39
C ASN A 99 17.21 -22.34 -4.85
N ASP A 100 16.23 -21.44 -5.03
CA ASP A 100 14.87 -21.76 -5.50
C ASP A 100 14.08 -22.74 -4.60
N ARG A 101 14.49 -22.91 -3.34
CA ARG A 101 13.76 -23.74 -2.37
C ARG A 101 12.52 -23.02 -1.83
N TRP A 102 11.61 -23.80 -1.25
CA TRP A 102 10.42 -23.28 -0.57
C TRP A 102 10.80 -22.42 0.64
N THR A 103 9.95 -21.47 1.00
CA THR A 103 9.97 -20.87 2.34
C THR A 103 9.50 -21.93 3.34
N GLU A 104 10.43 -22.74 3.85
CA GLU A 104 10.17 -23.80 4.83
C GLU A 104 9.52 -23.22 6.09
N GLY A 105 8.21 -23.45 6.25
CA GLY A 105 7.43 -23.09 7.44
C GLY A 105 7.31 -21.59 7.75
N ASN A 106 7.90 -20.72 6.94
CA ASN A 106 7.92 -19.29 7.17
C ASN A 106 7.10 -18.60 6.07
N CYS A 107 6.10 -17.79 6.42
CA CYS A 107 5.40 -16.92 5.45
C CYS A 107 6.29 -15.75 4.93
N ARG A 108 7.61 -15.83 5.16
CA ARG A 108 8.58 -14.76 4.98
C ARG A 108 9.81 -15.32 4.26
N CYS A 109 10.32 -14.59 3.27
CA CYS A 109 11.61 -14.88 2.66
C CYS A 109 12.73 -14.47 3.65
N PRO A 110 13.68 -15.37 3.99
CA PRO A 110 14.84 -14.97 4.78
C PRO A 110 15.71 -14.01 3.96
N ALA A 111 16.12 -12.91 4.59
CA ALA A 111 17.07 -11.90 4.11
C ALA A 111 16.63 -10.91 2.99
N ASN A 112 15.45 -11.01 2.39
CA ASN A 112 14.93 -9.97 1.49
C ASN A 112 13.41 -9.88 1.64
N ILE A 113 12.92 -8.88 2.40
CA ILE A 113 11.50 -8.66 2.68
C ILE A 113 10.78 -8.27 1.39
N ARG A 114 10.52 -9.26 0.53
CA ARG A 114 9.64 -9.17 -0.63
C ARG A 114 8.30 -9.73 -0.21
N VAL A 115 7.23 -8.99 -0.51
CA VAL A 115 5.86 -9.51 -0.39
C VAL A 115 5.75 -10.65 -1.40
N PRO A 116 5.49 -11.90 -0.98
CA PRO A 116 5.47 -13.05 -1.89
C PRO A 116 4.23 -13.05 -2.81
N THR A 117 3.30 -12.11 -2.58
CA THR A 117 2.08 -11.93 -3.34
C THR A 117 2.09 -10.63 -4.16
N TYR A 118 1.44 -10.69 -5.31
CA TYR A 118 1.08 -9.53 -6.12
C TYR A 118 -0.45 -9.39 -6.23
N PHE A 119 -1.22 -10.05 -5.36
CA PHE A 119 -2.68 -9.95 -5.38
C PHE A 119 -3.15 -8.52 -5.13
N ASP A 120 -2.38 -7.69 -4.44
CA ASP A 120 -2.60 -6.25 -4.34
C ASP A 120 -2.41 -5.49 -5.67
N TYR A 121 -1.94 -6.11 -6.75
CA TYR A 121 -1.92 -5.51 -8.10
C TYR A 121 -2.86 -6.23 -9.08
N VAL A 122 -3.59 -7.25 -8.62
CA VAL A 122 -4.65 -7.90 -9.40
C VAL A 122 -5.97 -7.15 -9.13
N PRO A 123 -6.73 -6.77 -10.19
CA PRO A 123 -8.04 -6.14 -10.02
C PRO A 123 -8.93 -6.95 -9.08
N GLN A 124 -9.61 -6.30 -8.13
CA GLN A 124 -10.35 -6.99 -7.06
C GLN A 124 -11.35 -8.04 -7.56
N TYR A 125 -12.01 -7.77 -8.68
CA TYR A 125 -12.97 -8.69 -9.30
C TYR A 125 -12.34 -10.03 -9.74
N LEU A 126 -11.04 -10.05 -10.03
CA LEU A 126 -10.31 -11.22 -10.51
C LEU A 126 -9.52 -11.95 -9.40
N ARG A 127 -9.64 -11.51 -8.15
CA ARG A 127 -8.88 -12.06 -7.02
C ARG A 127 -9.52 -13.29 -6.40
#